data_AF-K3ZPH9-F1
#
_entry.id   AF-K3ZPH9-F1
#
_cell.length_a   1.000
_cell.length_b   1.000
_cell.length_c   1.000
_cell.angle_alpha   90.00
_cell.angle_beta   90.00
_cell.angle_gamma   90.00
#
_symmetry.space_group_name_H-M   'P 1'
#
loop_
_entity.id
_entity.type
_entity.pdbx_description
1 polymer ?
#
loop_
_entity_poly.entity_id
_entity_poly.type
_entity_poly.pdbx_seq_one_letter_code
_entity_poly.pdbx_strand_id
1 'polypeptide(L)' 'MRAWLFFFFAGWIAAMTAFVYWFLPETKGIPIEQIDKVWAEHWFWRRVIGEDEAQATEKL' A
#
# COMPACT_ATOMS: atom_id res chain seq x y z
N MET A 1 19.43 9.22 -31.38
CA MET A 1 18.72 8.09 -30.73
C MET A 1 18.20 8.56 -29.38
N ARG A 2 16.89 8.42 -29.10
CA ARG A 2 16.24 8.90 -27.86
C ARG A 2 16.52 7.96 -26.68
N ALA A 3 17.78 7.88 -26.24
CA ALA A 3 18.17 7.03 -25.10
C ALA A 3 17.67 7.56 -23.74
N TRP A 4 17.51 8.89 -23.62
CA TRP A 4 16.98 9.57 -22.44
C TRP A 4 15.68 8.95 -21.90
N LEU A 5 14.77 8.57 -22.80
CA LEU A 5 13.45 8.08 -22.41
C LEU A 5 13.53 6.73 -21.69
N PHE A 6 14.49 5.88 -22.05
CA PHE A 6 14.71 4.60 -21.39
C PHE A 6 15.18 4.77 -19.94
N PHE A 7 16.09 5.71 -19.68
CA PHE A 7 16.53 6.01 -18.32
C PHE A 7 15.41 6.64 -17.49
N PHE A 8 14.58 7.50 -18.09
CA PHE A 8 13.39 8.04 -17.43
C PHE A 8 12.43 6.92 -17.02
N PHE A 9 12.08 6.02 -17.94
CA PHE A 9 11.18 4.90 -17.61
C PHE A 9 11.81 3.90 -16.64
N ALA A 10 13.10 3.60 -16.74
CA ALA A 10 13.78 2.71 -15.79
C ALA A 10 13.78 3.31 -14.38
N GLY A 11 14.11 4.59 -14.24
CA GLY A 11 14.04 5.30 -12.97
C GLY A 11 12.61 5.39 -12.44
N TRP A 12 11.64 5.67 -13.31
CA TRP A 12 10.23 5.74 -12.96
C TRP A 12 9.68 4.39 -12.48
N ILE A 13 10.03 3.30 -13.15
CA ILE A 13 9.67 1.94 -12.73
C ILE A 13 10.26 1.65 -11.36
N ALA A 14 11.54 1.93 -11.14
CA ALA A 14 12.17 1.74 -9.84
C ALA A 14 11.47 2.55 -8.74
N ALA A 15 11.08 3.80 -9.03
CA ALA A 15 10.31 4.63 -8.11
C ALA A 15 8.92 4.05 -7.81
N MET A 16 8.18 3.59 -8.82
CA MET A 16 6.87 2.94 -8.62
C MET A 16 7.00 1.64 -7.83
N THR A 17 8.03 0.83 -8.09
CA THR A 17 8.29 -0.41 -7.35
C THR A 17 8.63 -0.11 -5.89
N ALA A 18 9.49 0.88 -5.63
CA ALA A 18 9.81 1.29 -4.26
C ALA A 18 8.57 1.82 -3.53
N PHE A 19 7.72 2.61 -4.22
CA PHE A 19 6.46 3.08 -3.68
C PHE A 19 5.54 1.90 -3.31
N VAL A 20 5.28 0.97 -4.24
CA VAL A 20 4.44 -0.20 -3.96
C VAL A 20 5.01 -1.05 -2.82
N TYR A 21 6.32 -1.27 -2.78
CA TYR A 21 6.97 -2.04 -1.71
C TYR A 21 6.78 -1.41 -0.33
N TRP A 22 6.83 -0.08 -0.22
CA TRP A 22 6.71 0.61 1.07
C TRP A 22 5.26 0.88 1.46
N PHE A 23 4.38 1.13 0.49
CA PHE A 23 3.00 1.56 0.73
C PHE A 23 1.96 0.47 0.52
N LEU A 24 2.22 -0.62 -0.18
CA LEU A 24 1.20 -1.65 -0.39
C LEU A 24 1.44 -2.83 0.56
N PRO A 25 0.61 -3.01 1.61
CA PRO A 25 0.68 -4.22 2.41
C PRO A 25 0.29 -5.44 1.57
N GLU A 26 0.87 -6.60 1.87
CA GLU A 26 0.61 -7.85 1.16
C GLU A 26 -0.86 -8.27 1.33
N THR A 27 -1.67 -8.18 0.27
CA THR A 27 -3.10 -8.54 0.29
C THR A 27 -3.37 -9.98 -0.17
N LYS A 28 -2.33 -10.73 -0.53
CA LYS A 28 -2.46 -12.04 -1.15
C LYS A 28 -2.87 -13.11 -0.13
N GLY A 29 -3.97 -13.80 -0.40
CA GLY A 29 -4.45 -14.93 0.42
C GLY A 29 -5.21 -14.50 1.69
N ILE A 30 -5.51 -13.22 1.83
CA ILE A 30 -6.24 -12.67 2.98
C ILE A 30 -7.73 -12.57 2.60
N PRO A 31 -8.65 -13.09 3.44
CA PRO A 31 -10.09 -12.89 3.24
C PRO A 31 -10.42 -11.39 3.17
N ILE A 32 -11.35 -11.00 2.29
CA ILE A 32 -11.70 -9.58 2.08
C ILE A 32 -12.06 -8.85 3.39
N GLU A 33 -12.66 -9.58 4.34
CA GLU A 33 -13.06 -9.12 5.67
C GLU A 33 -11.87 -8.70 6.58
N GLN A 34 -10.67 -9.20 6.31
CA GLN A 34 -9.48 -8.96 7.13
C GLN A 34 -8.52 -7.94 6.50
N ILE A 35 -8.81 -7.47 5.28
CA ILE A 35 -7.96 -6.49 4.59
C ILE A 35 -7.84 -5.22 5.42
N ASP A 36 -8.94 -4.74 5.99
CA ASP A 36 -8.95 -3.52 6.81
C ASP A 36 -7.99 -3.62 8.01
N LYS A 37 -7.86 -4.80 8.61
CA LYS A 37 -6.92 -5.05 9.73
C LYS A 37 -5.47 -4.94 9.29
N VAL A 38 -5.14 -5.46 8.11
CA VAL A 38 -3.77 -5.42 7.57
C VAL A 38 -3.36 -3.98 7.27
N TRP A 39 -4.29 -3.17 6.76
CA TRP A 39 -4.06 -1.75 6.52
C TRP A 39 -3.98 -0.95 7.83
N ALA A 40 -4.78 -1.31 8.84
CA ALA A 40 -4.71 -0.73 10.18
C ALA A 40 -3.41 -1.10 10.93
N GLU A 41 -2.83 -2.28 10.68
CA GLU A 41 -1.55 -2.69 11.27
C GLU A 41 -0.35 -2.02 10.57
N HIS A 42 -0.49 -1.68 9.29
CA HIS A 42 0.58 -1.07 8.51
C HIS A 42 0.99 0.29 9.09
N TRP A 43 2.26 0.43 9.47
CA TRP A 43 2.80 1.60 10.18
C TRP A 43 2.48 2.95 9.51
N PHE A 44 2.41 2.99 8.18
CA PHE A 44 2.04 4.20 7.43
C PHE A 44 0.53 4.45 7.42
N TRP A 45 -0.28 3.42 7.15
CA TRP A 45 -1.72 3.55 6.94
C TRP A 45 -2.53 3.56 8.22
N ARG A 46 -1.99 3.02 9.32
CA ARG A 46 -2.57 3.13 10.66
C ARG A 46 -2.90 4.57 11.05
N ARG A 47 -2.10 5.54 10.58
CA ARG A 47 -2.30 6.97 10.86
C ARG A 47 -3.37 7.61 9.97
N VAL A 48 -3.65 7.02 8.82
CA VAL A 48 -4.58 7.56 7.82
C VAL A 48 -6.00 7.03 8.03
N ILE A 49 -6.13 5.76 8.40
CA ILE A 49 -7.42 5.08 8.62
C ILE A 49 -8.13 5.59 9.90
N GLY A 50 -7.38 6.17 10.84
CA GLY A 50 -7.94 6.65 12.10
C GLY A 50 -8.38 5.50 13.01
N GLU A 51 -8.23 5.67 14.31
CA GLU A 51 -8.59 4.63 15.29
C GLU A 51 -10.11 4.31 15.30
N ASP A 52 -10.93 5.20 14.72
CA ASP A 52 -12.39 5.12 14.70
C ASP A 52 -12.96 4.10 13.70
N GLU A 53 -12.37 3.91 12.51
CA GLU A 53 -12.86 2.91 11.55
C GLU A 53 -12.53 1.47 11.98
N ALA A 54 -11.34 1.25 12.57
CA ALA A 54 -10.96 -0.06 13.09
C ALA A 54 -11.92 -0.55 14.20
N GLN A 55 -12.48 0.35 15.01
CA GLN A 55 -13.49 0.02 16.01
C GLN A 55 -14.90 -0.14 15.45
N ALA A 56 -15.22 0.52 14.34
CA ALA A 56 -16.52 0.40 13.67
C ALA A 56 -16.66 -0.98 12.99
N THR A 57 -15.60 -1.48 12.36
CA THR A 57 -15.59 -2.82 11.71
C THR A 57 -15.60 -3.97 12.72
N GLU A 58 -15.10 -3.76 13.95
CA GLU A 58 -15.20 -4.76 15.04
C GLU A 58 -16.62 -4.89 15.63
N LYS A 59 -17.50 -3.89 15.42
CA LYS A 59 -18.86 -3.84 15.99
C LYS A 59 -19.96 -4.29 15.02
N LEU A 60 -19.63 -4.70 13.80
CA LEU A 60 -20.54 -5.29 12.81
C LEU A 60 -20.40 -6.82 12.78
#